data_AF-A0A8W8M1T0-F1
#
_entry.id   AF-A0A8W8M1T0-F1
#
_cell.length_a   1.000
_cell.length_b   1.000
_cell.length_c   1.000
_cell.angle_alpha   90.00
_cell.angle_beta   90.00
_cell.angle_gamma   90.00
#
_symmetry.space_group_name_H-M   'P 1'
#
loop_
_entity.id
_entity.type
_entity.pdbx_description
1 polymer ?
#
loop_
_entity_poly.entity_id
_entity_poly.type
_entity_poly.pdbx_seq_one_letter_code
_entity_poly.pdbx_strand_id
1 'polypeptide(L)'
;MDSFRKSGRSTDILTEDDRAQFSSWIGQRSRFELLYKISRDGCSSKTFHQLCDGKGPTVTILYNTDNTAYGGYLSQSWVSSGTHIKDPESFLFTLSYNGVQNRRKFPVTNPKKAAFGHVYFGPSFGDVNETNWSERESPRYQSKLRMESSSDLTTFRDTVTALRDKGSDTYFFNLNGRSDFGSAYQKPTVNMNAINNGHMCVFDLEVYLVKADVQMSSLKGPDLTVILSKAWREPPLWNEQNLQSLKDFVSSYKPLPDMKISEVNILLLRKYRIRNRETKSYLNFRLCDTRGLEEEMSMHLQDMALLLDGHLSDQYKFNPMAHATQRDPGFVLNATFQDKIHCVAFVVDASSIDVLQANVSQKLLHFRSLIVERGIPNVVYLTKLDKVCPLVDEDVRRVYHSQACKQALETAADVIGIPRGHVFPVKNYEKESQLQTNISIMALTAMRQTLVFADDYLEDKYELSQSQQRDRSVCGKRSQQRHRSRGLPGQRMFARRGTAVSLEGLNRVELTSFSKIKGFYCQL
;
A
#
# COMPACT_ATOMS: atom_id res chain seq x y z
N MET A 1 -6.89 -7.18 -32.44
CA MET A 1 -7.62 -5.99 -31.92
C MET A 1 -8.64 -6.31 -30.81
N ASP A 2 -8.94 -7.58 -30.49
CA ASP A 2 -9.92 -7.94 -29.44
C ASP A 2 -9.35 -8.56 -28.15
N SER A 3 -8.02 -8.67 -28.00
CA SER A 3 -7.41 -9.30 -26.82
C SER A 3 -7.13 -8.36 -25.64
N PHE A 4 -7.32 -7.05 -25.79
CA PHE A 4 -7.07 -6.07 -24.71
C PHE A 4 -8.34 -5.58 -23.98
N ARG A 5 -9.54 -5.98 -24.42
CA ARG A 5 -10.81 -5.42 -23.90
C ARG A 5 -11.52 -6.24 -22.82
N LYS A 6 -10.91 -7.29 -22.26
CA LYS A 6 -11.52 -8.08 -21.18
C LYS A 6 -10.60 -8.24 -19.97
N SER A 7 -10.34 -7.16 -19.25
CA SER A 7 -10.27 -7.22 -17.78
C SER A 7 -10.49 -5.81 -17.22
N GLY A 8 -11.46 -5.64 -16.34
CA GLY A 8 -11.67 -4.40 -15.60
C GLY A 8 -10.60 -4.16 -14.54
N ARG A 9 -9.33 -4.06 -14.95
CA ARG A 9 -8.20 -3.62 -14.13
C ARG A 9 -7.77 -2.24 -14.59
N SER A 10 -7.46 -1.36 -13.64
CA SER A 10 -6.89 -0.02 -13.89
C SER A 10 -5.72 -0.13 -14.88
N THR A 11 -5.86 0.50 -16.04
CA THR A 11 -4.90 0.45 -17.16
C THR A 11 -3.80 1.51 -16.99
N ASP A 12 -3.02 1.41 -15.91
CA ASP A 12 -1.77 2.16 -15.83
C ASP A 12 -0.71 1.39 -16.63
N ILE A 13 -0.39 1.89 -17.82
CA ILE A 13 0.59 1.28 -18.73
C ILE A 13 2.01 1.56 -18.24
N LEU A 14 2.21 2.62 -17.46
CA LEU A 14 3.51 2.98 -16.88
C LEU A 14 3.90 2.02 -15.75
N THR A 15 4.84 1.11 -16.04
CA THR A 15 5.34 0.11 -15.10
C THR A 15 6.22 0.73 -14.01
N GLU A 16 6.43 0.02 -12.89
CA GLU A 16 7.31 0.49 -11.81
C GLU A 16 8.76 0.66 -12.29
N ASP A 17 9.24 -0.22 -13.17
CA ASP A 17 10.57 -0.11 -13.74
C ASP A 17 10.73 1.15 -14.61
N ASP A 18 9.67 1.56 -15.32
CA ASP A 18 9.68 2.79 -16.12
C ASP A 18 9.69 4.03 -15.20
N ARG A 19 8.96 4.01 -14.08
CA ARG A 19 8.99 5.05 -13.05
C ARG A 19 10.38 5.19 -12.43
N ALA A 20 11.04 4.07 -12.15
CA ALA A 20 12.42 4.05 -11.67
C ALA A 20 13.39 4.61 -12.73
N GLN A 21 13.20 4.25 -14.01
CA GLN A 21 14.02 4.78 -15.10
C GLN A 21 13.87 6.29 -15.26
N PHE A 22 12.65 6.82 -15.22
CA PHE A 22 12.42 8.26 -15.30
C PHE A 22 13.04 8.99 -14.11
N SER A 23 12.88 8.46 -12.90
CA SER A 23 13.54 9.03 -11.71
C SER A 23 15.07 9.11 -11.87
N SER A 24 15.69 8.08 -12.45
CA SER A 24 17.12 8.06 -12.77
C SER A 24 17.49 9.11 -13.83
N TRP A 25 16.72 9.21 -14.92
CA TRP A 25 16.99 10.19 -15.98
C TRP A 25 16.79 11.64 -15.59
N ILE A 26 15.82 11.91 -14.70
CA ILE A 26 15.54 13.25 -14.16
C ILE A 26 16.59 13.62 -13.11
N GLY A 27 17.28 12.64 -12.52
CA GLY A 27 18.28 12.87 -11.48
C GLY A 27 17.68 13.05 -10.09
N GLN A 28 16.40 12.73 -9.90
CA GLN A 28 15.74 12.74 -8.60
C GLN A 28 14.66 11.67 -8.54
N ARG A 29 14.50 11.04 -7.37
CA ARG A 29 13.38 10.15 -7.10
C ARG A 29 12.08 10.94 -7.33
N SER A 30 11.19 10.39 -8.14
CA SER A 30 10.00 11.12 -8.59
C SER A 30 8.76 10.23 -8.54
N ARG A 31 7.63 10.82 -8.17
CA ARG A 31 6.30 10.22 -8.35
C ARG A 31 5.63 10.79 -9.58
N PHE A 32 4.84 9.96 -10.25
CA PHE A 32 4.21 10.26 -11.53
C PHE A 32 2.69 10.15 -11.38
N GLU A 33 2.00 11.28 -11.49
CA GLU A 33 0.54 11.38 -11.38
C GLU A 33 -0.06 11.68 -12.75
N LEU A 34 -0.98 10.83 -13.22
CA LEU A 34 -1.58 10.97 -14.54
C LEU A 34 -2.44 12.24 -14.64
N LEU A 35 -2.01 13.22 -15.43
CA LEU A 35 -2.74 14.46 -15.70
C LEU A 35 -3.75 14.27 -16.84
N TYR A 36 -3.29 13.74 -17.96
CA TYR A 36 -4.07 13.66 -19.20
C TYR A 36 -3.82 12.32 -19.89
N LYS A 37 -4.90 11.69 -20.37
CA LYS A 37 -4.85 10.46 -21.15
C LYS A 37 -5.89 10.52 -22.26
N ILE A 38 -5.51 10.34 -23.52
CA ILE A 38 -6.44 10.53 -24.63
C ILE A 38 -7.63 9.58 -24.57
N SER A 39 -7.38 8.29 -24.27
CA SER A 39 -8.46 7.32 -24.11
C SER A 39 -9.43 7.61 -22.94
N ARG A 40 -9.04 8.46 -21.99
CA ARG A 40 -9.85 8.92 -20.84
C ARG A 40 -10.53 10.27 -21.09
N ASP A 41 -9.76 11.24 -21.58
CA ASP A 41 -10.11 12.67 -21.60
C ASP A 41 -10.47 13.20 -22.99
N GLY A 42 -10.32 12.38 -24.03
CA GLY A 42 -10.53 12.76 -25.42
C GLY A 42 -9.35 13.55 -26.00
N CYS A 43 -9.24 13.58 -27.32
CA CYS A 43 -8.07 14.11 -28.04
C CYS A 43 -8.16 15.63 -28.33
N SER A 44 -8.22 16.46 -27.27
CA SER A 44 -8.47 17.91 -27.38
C SER A 44 -7.35 18.77 -26.79
N SER A 45 -6.92 19.83 -27.51
CA SER A 45 -5.95 20.81 -27.00
C SER A 45 -6.49 21.57 -25.79
N LYS A 46 -7.78 21.91 -25.81
CA LYS A 46 -8.43 22.60 -24.69
C LYS A 46 -8.37 21.77 -23.42
N THR A 47 -8.74 20.49 -23.49
CA THR A 47 -8.69 19.58 -22.34
C THR A 47 -7.25 19.37 -21.87
N PHE A 48 -6.31 19.17 -22.80
CA PHE A 48 -4.89 19.08 -22.47
C PHE A 48 -4.40 20.30 -21.69
N HIS A 49 -4.61 21.51 -22.22
CA HIS A 49 -4.16 22.75 -21.56
C HIS A 49 -4.85 22.99 -20.21
N GLN A 50 -6.15 22.67 -20.09
CA GLN A 50 -6.87 22.75 -18.81
C GLN A 50 -6.24 21.86 -17.73
N LEU A 51 -5.74 20.68 -18.11
CA LEU A 51 -5.19 19.70 -17.19
C LEU A 51 -3.69 19.86 -16.95
N CYS A 52 -2.94 20.36 -17.94
CA CYS A 52 -1.47 20.34 -17.96
C CYS A 52 -0.79 21.70 -17.81
N ASP A 53 -1.43 22.81 -18.19
CA ASP A 53 -0.78 24.13 -18.13
C ASP A 53 -0.50 24.53 -16.68
N GLY A 54 0.69 25.11 -16.46
CA GLY A 54 1.11 25.61 -15.15
C GLY A 54 1.28 24.55 -14.05
N LYS A 55 1.23 23.24 -14.37
CA LYS A 55 1.34 22.16 -13.37
C LYS A 55 2.77 21.85 -12.92
N GLY A 56 3.78 22.26 -13.68
CA GLY A 56 5.18 21.94 -13.43
C GLY A 56 5.73 20.85 -14.36
N PRO A 57 6.78 20.14 -13.93
CA PRO A 57 7.47 19.14 -14.74
C PRO A 57 6.56 18.00 -15.19
N THR A 58 6.68 17.54 -16.44
CA THR A 58 5.84 16.45 -16.98
C THR A 58 6.61 15.45 -17.82
N VAL A 59 6.13 14.20 -17.84
CA VAL A 59 6.52 13.16 -18.80
C VAL A 59 5.33 12.91 -19.72
N THR A 60 5.54 13.06 -21.02
CA THR A 60 4.56 12.69 -22.07
C THR A 60 4.98 11.40 -22.72
N ILE A 61 4.08 10.42 -22.82
CA ILE A 61 4.31 9.09 -23.43
C ILE A 61 3.30 8.86 -24.54
N LEU A 62 3.78 8.37 -25.68
CA LEU A 62 2.99 7.94 -26.82
C LEU A 62 3.19 6.45 -27.06
N TYR A 63 2.11 5.76 -27.40
CA TYR A 63 2.10 4.33 -27.68
C TYR A 63 1.73 4.08 -29.14
N ASN A 64 2.66 3.55 -29.93
CA ASN A 64 2.39 3.20 -31.32
C ASN A 64 1.99 1.74 -31.51
N THR A 65 1.38 1.45 -32.66
CA THR A 65 0.85 0.12 -33.00
C THR A 65 1.92 -0.98 -33.13
N ASP A 66 3.20 -0.62 -33.15
CA ASP A 66 4.31 -1.58 -33.19
C ASP A 66 4.76 -2.00 -31.79
N ASN A 67 4.05 -1.59 -30.73
CA ASN A 67 4.46 -1.77 -29.33
C ASN A 67 5.74 -0.98 -28.96
N THR A 68 5.98 0.14 -29.63
CA THR A 68 7.02 1.11 -29.25
C THR A 68 6.39 2.21 -28.40
N ALA A 69 6.97 2.44 -27.22
CA ALA A 69 6.59 3.51 -26.31
C ALA A 69 7.71 4.56 -26.27
N TYR A 70 7.38 5.81 -26.54
CA TYR A 70 8.34 6.90 -26.69
C TYR A 70 7.72 8.24 -26.28
N GLY A 71 8.53 9.29 -26.14
CA GLY A 71 7.99 10.59 -25.73
C GLY A 71 9.04 11.59 -25.30
N GLY A 72 8.64 12.51 -24.42
CA GLY A 72 9.51 13.57 -23.92
C GLY A 72 9.21 13.99 -22.49
N TYR A 73 10.23 14.53 -21.83
CA TYR A 73 10.16 15.12 -20.49
C TYR A 73 10.40 16.63 -20.57
N LEU A 74 9.58 17.41 -19.86
CA LEU A 74 9.83 18.82 -19.57
C LEU A 74 10.01 19.01 -18.07
N SER A 75 11.03 19.77 -17.68
CA SER A 75 11.17 20.35 -16.35
C SER A 75 10.33 21.61 -16.16
N GLN A 76 9.95 22.28 -17.25
CA GLN A 76 9.10 23.47 -17.24
C GLN A 76 7.61 23.12 -17.39
N SER A 77 6.75 24.06 -17.02
CA SER A 77 5.30 23.93 -17.24
C SER A 77 4.93 24.09 -18.71
N TRP A 78 3.90 23.37 -19.14
CA TRP A 78 3.20 23.68 -20.37
C TRP A 78 2.54 25.06 -20.30
N VAL A 79 2.41 25.70 -21.46
CA VAL A 79 1.76 26.99 -21.67
C VAL A 79 0.91 26.94 -22.94
N SER A 80 -0.02 27.87 -23.06
CA SER A 80 -0.91 28.02 -24.22
C SER A 80 -0.75 29.38 -24.93
N SER A 81 0.32 30.13 -24.63
CA SER A 81 0.57 31.51 -25.08
C SER A 81 1.09 31.67 -26.52
N GLY A 82 1.38 30.59 -27.23
CA GLY A 82 1.98 30.66 -28.57
C GLY A 82 3.48 30.93 -28.51
N THR A 83 4.20 30.32 -27.56
CA THR A 83 5.63 30.62 -27.34
C THR A 83 6.45 29.34 -27.12
N HIS A 84 7.72 29.36 -27.52
CA HIS A 84 8.67 28.31 -27.16
C HIS A 84 8.91 28.27 -25.65
N ILE A 85 8.99 27.06 -25.12
CA ILE A 85 9.34 26.76 -23.73
C ILE A 85 10.85 26.50 -23.70
N LYS A 86 11.57 27.37 -22.99
CA LYS A 86 13.00 27.22 -22.76
C LYS A 86 13.24 26.22 -21.64
N ASP A 87 13.88 25.08 -21.94
CA ASP A 87 14.12 24.04 -20.95
C ASP A 87 15.45 23.31 -21.23
N PRO A 88 16.51 23.57 -20.45
CA PRO A 88 17.79 22.88 -20.61
C PRO A 88 17.79 21.44 -20.09
N GLU A 89 16.84 21.07 -19.24
CA GLU A 89 16.73 19.72 -18.65
C GLU A 89 15.80 18.81 -19.46
N SER A 90 15.22 19.33 -20.55
CA SER A 90 14.34 18.58 -21.42
C SER A 90 15.07 17.47 -22.16
N PHE A 91 14.38 16.35 -22.38
CA PHE A 91 14.89 15.25 -23.18
C PHE A 91 13.76 14.47 -23.84
N LEU A 92 14.04 13.89 -25.00
CA LEU A 92 13.21 12.85 -25.61
C LEU A 92 13.66 11.47 -25.13
N PHE A 93 12.81 10.47 -25.28
CA PHE A 93 13.15 9.09 -24.92
C PHE A 93 12.41 8.03 -25.73
N THR A 94 12.96 6.83 -25.69
CA THR A 94 12.28 5.56 -26.00
C THR A 94 12.28 4.72 -24.73
N LEU A 95 11.14 4.10 -24.38
CA LEU A 95 11.01 3.14 -23.27
C LEU A 95 11.05 1.70 -23.78
N SER A 96 10.25 1.41 -24.80
CA SER A 96 10.19 0.11 -25.48
C SER A 96 10.28 0.31 -26.98
N TYR A 97 10.83 -0.69 -27.67
CA TYR A 97 11.02 -0.71 -29.11
C TYR A 97 10.57 -2.07 -29.63
N ASN A 98 9.51 -2.10 -30.44
CA ASN A 98 8.90 -3.33 -30.95
C ASN A 98 8.53 -4.34 -29.85
N GLY A 99 8.01 -3.85 -28.72
CA GLY A 99 7.63 -4.69 -27.58
C GLY A 99 8.80 -5.12 -26.67
N VAL A 100 10.04 -4.79 -27.03
CA VAL A 100 11.24 -5.08 -26.23
C VAL A 100 11.64 -3.84 -25.44
N GLN A 101 11.97 -3.97 -24.16
CA GLN A 101 12.49 -2.85 -23.38
C GLN A 101 13.78 -2.29 -24.02
N ASN A 102 13.78 -0.99 -24.30
CA ASN A 102 14.90 -0.31 -24.97
C ASN A 102 14.93 1.17 -24.53
N ARG A 103 15.49 1.37 -23.33
CA ARG A 103 15.48 2.65 -22.63
C ARG A 103 16.59 3.55 -23.15
N ARG A 104 16.23 4.55 -23.94
CA ARG A 104 17.16 5.54 -24.51
C ARG A 104 16.73 6.95 -24.15
N LYS A 105 17.69 7.79 -23.76
CA LYS A 105 17.51 9.21 -23.46
C LYS A 105 18.21 10.06 -24.52
N PHE A 106 17.53 11.10 -24.99
CA PHE A 106 18.00 12.03 -26.01
C PHE A 106 17.92 13.46 -25.47
N PRO A 107 19.00 13.98 -24.84
CA PRO A 107 19.01 15.32 -24.27
C PRO A 107 18.83 16.42 -25.32
N VAL A 108 18.18 17.52 -24.92
CA VAL A 108 18.04 18.72 -25.75
C VAL A 108 19.40 19.29 -26.15
N THR A 109 19.52 19.73 -27.40
CA THR A 109 20.70 20.43 -27.96
C THR A 109 20.46 21.93 -28.10
N ASN A 110 19.22 22.36 -28.34
CA ASN A 110 18.82 23.77 -28.31
C ASN A 110 17.75 24.05 -27.24
N PRO A 111 18.16 24.31 -25.98
CA PRO A 111 17.24 24.53 -24.86
C PRO A 111 16.21 25.64 -25.08
N LYS A 112 16.50 26.65 -25.91
CA LYS A 112 15.58 27.77 -26.17
C LYS A 112 14.31 27.34 -26.90
N LYS A 113 14.35 26.17 -27.53
CA LYS A 113 13.29 25.62 -28.37
C LYS A 113 12.95 24.18 -27.96
N ALA A 114 13.04 23.89 -26.66
CA ALA A 114 12.84 22.54 -26.14
C ALA A 114 11.41 22.04 -26.36
N ALA A 115 10.42 22.92 -26.23
CA ALA A 115 9.02 22.64 -26.54
C ALA A 115 8.32 23.91 -27.03
N PHE A 116 7.08 23.77 -27.49
CA PHE A 116 6.24 24.86 -27.94
C PHE A 116 4.83 24.74 -27.35
N GLY A 117 4.35 25.82 -26.74
CA GLY A 117 3.06 25.85 -26.06
C GLY A 117 2.10 26.84 -26.71
N HIS A 118 1.02 26.34 -27.30
CA HIS A 118 0.02 27.15 -28.01
C HIS A 118 -1.36 26.50 -27.83
N VAL A 119 -2.38 27.32 -27.55
CA VAL A 119 -3.78 26.89 -27.30
C VAL A 119 -4.39 25.88 -28.30
N TYR A 120 -3.87 25.76 -29.53
CA TYR A 120 -4.39 24.87 -30.57
C TYR A 120 -3.62 23.54 -30.67
N PHE A 121 -2.57 23.37 -29.86
CA PHE A 121 -1.64 22.25 -29.95
C PHE A 121 -1.78 21.33 -28.75
N GLY A 122 -1.48 20.05 -28.96
CA GLY A 122 -1.17 19.13 -27.87
C GLY A 122 0.27 19.31 -27.37
N PRO A 123 0.79 18.38 -26.54
CA PRO A 123 2.16 18.43 -26.04
C PRO A 123 3.18 18.37 -27.18
N SER A 124 3.86 19.47 -27.48
CA SER A 124 4.74 19.57 -28.65
C SER A 124 6.19 19.83 -28.24
N PHE A 125 7.12 18.93 -28.61
CA PHE A 125 8.55 19.09 -28.31
C PHE A 125 9.32 19.52 -29.55
N GLY A 126 10.28 20.42 -29.34
CA GLY A 126 11.16 20.94 -30.37
C GLY A 126 10.76 22.29 -30.95
N ASP A 127 11.48 22.67 -32.00
CA ASP A 127 11.37 23.98 -32.63
C ASP A 127 10.16 24.08 -33.56
N VAL A 128 9.28 25.05 -33.34
CA VAL A 128 8.21 25.38 -34.28
C VAL A 128 8.55 26.64 -35.06
N ASN A 129 8.70 26.55 -36.39
CA ASN A 129 8.88 27.69 -37.29
C ASN A 129 7.52 28.29 -37.65
N GLU A 130 7.25 29.48 -37.11
CA GLU A 130 6.05 30.27 -37.42
C GLU A 130 6.25 31.11 -38.69
N THR A 131 6.31 30.48 -39.86
CA THR A 131 6.25 31.24 -41.12
C THR A 131 4.78 31.43 -41.55
N ASN A 132 4.32 32.69 -41.47
CA ASN A 132 2.97 33.21 -41.78
C ASN A 132 1.82 32.84 -40.82
N TRP A 133 1.75 33.54 -39.68
CA TRP A 133 0.45 34.02 -39.16
C TRP A 133 0.17 35.38 -39.81
N SER A 134 -0.82 35.45 -40.69
CA SER A 134 -1.38 36.74 -41.09
C SER A 134 -2.81 36.83 -40.58
N GLU A 135 -3.06 37.68 -39.59
CA GLU A 135 -4.38 38.03 -39.05
C GLU A 135 -5.22 38.89 -40.02
N ARG A 136 -4.97 38.83 -41.34
CA ARG A 136 -5.78 39.56 -42.31
C ARG A 136 -7.03 38.75 -42.67
N GLU A 137 -8.08 39.03 -41.91
CA GLU A 137 -9.50 38.97 -42.22
C GLU A 137 -9.92 38.22 -43.51
N SER A 138 -10.48 37.02 -43.35
CA SER A 138 -11.62 36.58 -44.16
C SER A 138 -12.37 35.42 -43.50
N PRO A 139 -13.69 35.54 -43.20
CA PRO A 139 -14.49 34.46 -42.59
C PRO A 139 -14.65 33.21 -43.47
N ARG A 140 -14.14 33.22 -44.71
CA ARG A 140 -14.27 32.12 -45.68
C ARG A 140 -12.95 31.47 -46.08
N TYR A 141 -11.81 31.96 -45.60
CA TYR A 141 -10.51 31.36 -45.88
C TYR A 141 -9.75 31.12 -44.58
N GLN A 142 -9.61 29.84 -44.25
CA GLN A 142 -8.91 29.32 -43.09
C GLN A 142 -7.48 29.87 -43.03
N SER A 143 -7.12 30.54 -41.94
CA SER A 143 -5.73 30.87 -41.59
C SER A 143 -4.97 29.57 -41.37
N LYS A 144 -4.29 29.11 -42.42
CA LYS A 144 -3.51 27.86 -42.42
C LYS A 144 -2.14 28.20 -41.84
N LEU A 145 -1.90 27.83 -40.59
CA LEU A 145 -0.56 27.82 -39.99
C LEU A 145 0.34 26.95 -40.88
N ARG A 146 1.26 27.58 -41.62
CA ARG A 146 2.14 26.87 -42.54
C ARG A 146 3.39 26.48 -41.75
N MET A 147 3.32 25.35 -41.05
CA MET A 147 4.43 24.83 -40.26
C MET A 147 5.54 24.26 -41.15
N GLU A 148 6.59 25.05 -41.37
CA GLU A 148 7.82 24.62 -42.04
C GLU A 148 8.71 23.80 -41.08
N SER A 149 8.42 22.50 -40.97
CA SER A 149 9.39 21.39 -40.78
C SER A 149 10.36 21.35 -39.59
N SER A 150 10.28 22.23 -38.58
CA SER A 150 11.40 22.32 -37.61
C SER A 150 11.25 21.58 -36.28
N SER A 151 10.21 20.77 -36.05
CA SER A 151 9.85 20.31 -34.69
C SER A 151 10.13 18.82 -34.43
N ASP A 152 10.96 18.52 -33.42
CA ASP A 152 11.57 17.19 -33.14
C ASP A 152 10.61 16.05 -32.74
N LEU A 153 9.58 16.34 -31.93
CA LEU A 153 8.51 15.38 -31.66
C LEU A 153 7.17 16.08 -31.88
N THR A 154 6.67 15.95 -33.12
CA THR A 154 5.37 16.46 -33.51
C THR A 154 4.48 15.36 -34.03
N THR A 155 3.75 14.75 -33.12
CA THR A 155 2.62 13.88 -33.48
C THR A 155 1.44 14.66 -34.07
N PHE A 156 1.55 15.99 -34.22
CA PHE A 156 0.40 16.88 -34.43
C PHE A 156 0.50 17.80 -35.66
N ARG A 157 1.39 17.51 -36.61
CA ARG A 157 1.67 18.40 -37.74
C ARG A 157 0.53 18.53 -38.78
N ASP A 158 -0.41 17.58 -38.80
CA ASP A 158 -1.56 17.63 -39.70
C ASP A 158 -2.87 17.85 -38.95
N THR A 159 -3.02 19.03 -38.34
CA THR A 159 -4.38 19.56 -38.17
C THR A 159 -4.84 19.99 -39.55
N VAL A 160 -5.44 19.06 -40.31
CA VAL A 160 -6.30 19.46 -41.43
C VAL A 160 -7.47 20.18 -40.79
N THR A 161 -7.28 21.48 -40.63
CA THR A 161 -8.26 22.48 -40.24
C THR A 161 -8.80 22.29 -38.83
N ALA A 162 -8.89 23.38 -38.09
CA ALA A 162 -9.82 23.48 -36.98
C ALA A 162 -11.21 22.99 -37.44
N LEU A 163 -11.53 21.73 -37.20
CA LEU A 163 -12.93 21.32 -37.07
C LEU A 163 -13.36 21.85 -35.72
N ARG A 164 -13.54 23.18 -35.69
CA ARG A 164 -14.43 23.80 -34.73
C ARG A 164 -15.74 23.04 -34.91
N ASP A 165 -16.12 22.23 -33.94
CA ASP A 165 -17.50 21.76 -33.91
C ASP A 165 -18.35 23.03 -33.99
N LYS A 166 -19.22 23.20 -35.00
CA LYS A 166 -19.80 24.52 -35.32
C LYS A 166 -20.43 25.13 -34.06
N GLY A 167 -19.76 26.12 -33.44
CA GLY A 167 -20.16 26.74 -32.18
C GLY A 167 -19.31 26.43 -30.93
N SER A 168 -18.25 25.62 -31.03
CA SER A 168 -17.36 25.23 -29.92
C SER A 168 -16.02 25.96 -29.97
N ASP A 169 -15.44 26.35 -28.84
CA ASP A 169 -14.08 26.92 -28.77
C ASP A 169 -12.99 25.84 -28.59
N THR A 170 -13.34 24.59 -28.88
CA THR A 170 -12.48 23.42 -28.66
C THR A 170 -11.79 22.98 -29.95
N TYR A 171 -10.47 22.78 -29.89
CA TYR A 171 -9.66 22.28 -30.99
C TYR A 171 -9.21 20.84 -30.71
N PHE A 172 -9.16 20.03 -31.76
CA PHE A 172 -8.74 18.62 -31.73
C PHE A 172 -7.46 18.45 -32.55
N PHE A 173 -6.58 17.58 -32.08
CA PHE A 173 -5.33 17.23 -32.77
C PHE A 173 -5.31 15.74 -33.12
N ASN A 174 -4.63 15.32 -34.19
CA ASN A 174 -4.52 13.91 -34.57
C ASN A 174 -3.32 13.26 -33.88
N LEU A 175 -3.42 12.02 -33.45
CA LEU A 175 -2.31 11.25 -32.87
C LEU A 175 -1.23 10.87 -33.89
N ASN A 176 -1.55 10.90 -35.18
CA ASN A 176 -0.77 10.31 -36.27
C ASN A 176 -0.19 11.35 -37.25
N GLY A 177 0.15 12.55 -36.78
CA GLY A 177 0.71 13.62 -37.62
C GLY A 177 2.08 13.31 -38.24
N ARG A 178 2.60 14.27 -39.02
CA ARG A 178 3.89 14.14 -39.72
C ARG A 178 5.11 14.32 -38.80
N SER A 179 6.01 13.33 -38.83
CA SER A 179 7.31 13.36 -38.16
C SER A 179 8.36 14.12 -38.97
N ASP A 180 8.87 15.21 -38.44
CA ASP A 180 10.15 15.79 -38.82
C ASP A 180 11.09 15.70 -37.62
N PHE A 181 12.39 15.54 -37.84
CA PHE A 181 13.35 15.69 -36.76
C PHE A 181 13.88 17.10 -36.83
N GLY A 182 13.31 17.93 -35.97
CA GLY A 182 13.67 19.31 -35.75
C GLY A 182 15.13 19.54 -35.36
N SER A 183 15.43 20.77 -34.98
CA SER A 183 16.80 21.17 -34.61
C SER A 183 17.08 21.07 -33.11
N ALA A 184 16.06 20.94 -32.26
CA ALA A 184 16.25 21.10 -30.82
C ALA A 184 16.78 19.85 -30.12
N TYR A 185 16.68 18.67 -30.74
CA TYR A 185 17.22 17.41 -30.21
C TYR A 185 18.14 16.69 -31.21
N GLN A 186 18.51 17.36 -32.31
CA GLN A 186 19.27 16.75 -33.40
C GLN A 186 20.72 16.41 -33.00
N LYS A 187 21.10 15.15 -33.18
CA LYS A 187 22.49 14.64 -33.17
C LYS A 187 22.63 13.59 -34.28
N PRO A 188 23.84 13.30 -34.82
CA PRO A 188 24.03 12.34 -35.91
C PRO A 188 23.45 10.93 -35.66
N THR A 189 23.30 10.54 -34.40
CA THR A 189 22.81 9.21 -33.95
C THR A 189 21.33 9.21 -33.51
N VAL A 190 20.63 10.34 -33.61
CA VAL A 190 19.26 10.54 -33.11
C VAL A 190 18.34 10.86 -34.28
N ASN A 191 17.49 9.91 -34.67
CA ASN A 191 16.55 10.01 -35.79
C ASN A 191 15.22 9.29 -35.45
N MET A 192 14.22 9.38 -36.34
CA MET A 192 12.90 8.74 -36.15
C MET A 192 13.02 7.28 -35.77
N ASN A 193 13.83 6.53 -36.51
CA ASN A 193 14.05 5.11 -36.23
C ASN A 193 14.61 4.89 -34.82
N ALA A 194 15.44 5.78 -34.28
CA ALA A 194 15.92 5.66 -32.92
C ALA A 194 14.84 5.97 -31.85
N ILE A 195 13.85 6.81 -32.14
CA ILE A 195 12.86 7.24 -31.13
C ILE A 195 11.57 6.42 -31.21
N ASN A 196 10.97 6.32 -32.40
CA ASN A 196 9.62 5.80 -32.62
C ASN A 196 9.57 4.61 -33.60
N ASN A 197 10.71 3.97 -33.89
CA ASN A 197 10.82 2.90 -34.89
C ASN A 197 10.48 3.37 -36.33
N GLY A 198 10.54 4.67 -36.61
CA GLY A 198 10.15 5.23 -37.91
C GLY A 198 8.64 5.24 -38.12
N HIS A 199 7.85 4.93 -37.08
CA HIS A 199 6.42 4.72 -37.18
C HIS A 199 5.65 5.61 -36.19
N MET A 200 4.68 6.35 -36.72
CA MET A 200 3.91 7.38 -36.01
C MET A 200 2.45 7.02 -35.79
N CYS A 201 2.04 5.77 -36.04
CA CYS A 201 0.67 5.32 -35.78
C CYS A 201 0.46 5.11 -34.28
N VAL A 202 0.11 6.17 -33.58
CA VAL A 202 -0.12 6.23 -32.14
C VAL A 202 -1.60 5.98 -31.84
N PHE A 203 -1.88 5.09 -30.89
CA PHE A 203 -3.24 4.76 -30.47
C PHE A 203 -3.62 5.34 -29.10
N ASP A 204 -2.65 5.77 -28.29
CA ASP A 204 -2.91 6.47 -27.02
C ASP A 204 -1.73 7.38 -26.63
N LEU A 205 -2.01 8.36 -25.79
CA LEU A 205 -1.04 9.29 -25.22
C LEU A 205 -1.37 9.54 -23.76
N GLU A 206 -0.34 9.54 -22.92
CA GLU A 206 -0.43 9.83 -21.49
C GLU A 206 0.53 10.96 -21.11
N VAL A 207 0.09 11.85 -20.21
CA VAL A 207 0.90 12.92 -19.63
C VAL A 207 0.87 12.77 -18.12
N TYR A 208 2.03 12.59 -17.52
CA TYR A 208 2.22 12.45 -16.08
C TYR A 208 2.88 13.71 -15.51
N LEU A 209 2.31 14.25 -14.44
CA LEU A 209 2.97 15.23 -13.58
C LEU A 209 4.09 14.55 -12.80
N VAL A 210 5.31 15.05 -12.96
CA VAL A 210 6.46 14.64 -12.18
C VAL A 210 6.50 15.50 -10.93
N LYS A 211 6.32 14.86 -9.78
CA LYS A 211 6.55 15.50 -8.49
C LYS A 211 7.82 14.88 -7.91
N ALA A 212 8.71 15.73 -7.41
CA ALA A 212 9.82 15.23 -6.60
C ALA A 212 9.23 14.31 -5.52
N ASP A 213 9.71 13.08 -5.49
CA ASP A 213 9.50 12.19 -4.37
C ASP A 213 10.51 12.67 -3.32
N VAL A 214 10.10 13.70 -2.58
CA VAL A 214 10.92 14.30 -1.53
C VAL A 214 11.09 13.26 -0.44
N GLN A 215 12.12 12.44 -0.61
CA GLN A 215 12.80 11.79 0.50
C GLN A 215 13.43 12.93 1.33
N MET A 216 13.12 12.91 2.61
CA MET A 216 13.47 13.86 3.68
C MET A 216 15.00 14.07 3.88
N SER A 217 15.85 13.56 2.99
CA SER A 217 17.30 13.47 3.14
C SER A 217 18.09 14.67 2.62
N SER A 218 17.47 15.61 1.90
CA SER A 218 18.15 16.80 1.34
C SER A 218 17.80 18.14 2.00
N LEU A 219 16.86 18.17 2.96
CA LEU A 219 16.51 19.39 3.71
C LEU A 219 17.28 19.44 5.03
N LYS A 220 18.33 20.27 5.10
CA LYS A 220 18.98 20.65 6.36
C LYS A 220 18.41 21.98 6.85
N GLY A 221 17.85 21.99 8.06
CA GLY A 221 17.42 23.23 8.73
C GLY A 221 15.98 23.19 9.27
N PRO A 222 15.48 24.33 9.82
CA PRO A 222 14.26 24.42 10.62
C PRO A 222 12.97 23.96 9.91
N ASP A 223 12.98 23.83 8.58
CA ASP A 223 11.84 23.41 7.75
C ASP A 223 11.36 21.96 8.02
N LEU A 224 12.15 21.13 8.70
CA LEU A 224 11.76 19.79 9.18
C LEU A 224 10.55 19.81 10.14
N THR A 225 10.33 20.92 10.85
CA THR A 225 9.21 21.04 11.80
C THR A 225 7.84 21.20 11.12
N VAL A 226 7.81 21.59 9.84
CA VAL A 226 6.55 21.91 9.15
C VAL A 226 5.99 20.70 8.37
N ILE A 227 6.84 19.83 7.81
CA ILE A 227 6.41 18.69 6.97
C ILE A 227 6.19 17.39 7.75
N LEU A 228 6.83 17.21 8.91
CA LEU A 228 6.57 16.07 9.83
C LEU A 228 5.29 16.21 10.66
N SER A 229 4.46 17.22 10.39
CA SER A 229 3.47 17.73 11.34
C SER A 229 2.31 16.79 11.67
N LYS A 230 2.12 15.65 10.97
CA LYS A 230 1.10 14.68 11.37
C LYS A 230 1.48 13.23 11.11
N ALA A 231 1.70 12.47 12.18
CA ALA A 231 1.78 11.01 12.11
C ALA A 231 0.50 10.43 11.49
N TRP A 232 0.63 9.42 10.63
CA TRP A 232 -0.54 8.78 9.99
C TRP A 232 -1.36 7.93 10.96
N ARG A 233 -0.80 7.66 12.15
CA ARG A 233 -1.46 7.13 13.34
C ARG A 233 -0.72 7.66 14.57
N GLU A 234 -1.42 7.82 15.68
CA GLU A 234 -0.82 8.25 16.94
C GLU A 234 0.33 7.29 17.34
N PRO A 235 1.57 7.79 17.44
CA PRO A 235 2.70 6.96 17.83
C PRO A 235 2.67 6.67 19.33
N PRO A 236 3.22 5.52 19.78
CA PRO A 236 3.41 5.28 21.20
C PRO A 236 4.44 6.26 21.77
N LEU A 237 4.40 6.47 23.09
CA LEU A 237 5.41 7.26 23.78
C LEU A 237 6.74 6.49 23.79
N TRP A 238 7.77 7.04 23.15
CA TRP A 238 9.09 6.42 22.99
C TRP A 238 10.02 6.69 24.18
N ASN A 239 9.64 6.22 25.37
CA ASN A 239 10.44 6.43 26.59
C ASN A 239 10.42 5.20 27.52
N GLU A 240 11.38 5.14 28.43
CA GLU A 240 11.53 4.04 29.39
C GLU A 240 10.32 3.90 30.33
N GLN A 241 9.68 5.01 30.70
CA GLN A 241 8.49 4.99 31.56
C GLN A 241 7.32 4.25 30.89
N ASN A 242 7.08 4.53 29.60
CA ASN A 242 6.06 3.82 28.82
C ASN A 242 6.44 2.36 28.60
N LEU A 243 7.72 2.08 28.30
CA LEU A 243 8.19 0.70 28.21
C LEU A 243 7.92 -0.07 29.51
N GLN A 244 8.23 0.53 30.66
CA GLN A 244 7.97 -0.11 31.95
C GLN A 244 6.47 -0.29 32.20
N SER A 245 5.65 0.72 31.92
CA SER A 245 4.19 0.61 32.03
C SER A 245 3.62 -0.52 31.16
N LEU A 246 4.12 -0.69 29.94
CA LEU A 246 3.74 -1.79 29.05
C LEU A 246 4.18 -3.16 29.61
N LYS A 247 5.40 -3.26 30.15
CA LYS A 247 5.88 -4.49 30.82
C LYS A 247 5.03 -4.84 32.03
N ASP A 248 4.70 -3.85 32.86
CA ASP A 248 3.88 -4.02 34.06
C ASP A 248 2.48 -4.49 33.67
N PHE A 249 1.88 -3.90 32.64
CA PHE A 249 0.58 -4.36 32.11
C PHE A 249 0.64 -5.82 31.65
N VAL A 250 1.60 -6.18 30.78
CA VAL A 250 1.69 -7.54 30.22
C VAL A 250 2.02 -8.58 31.30
N SER A 251 2.84 -8.23 32.28
CA SER A 251 3.24 -9.14 33.36
C SER A 251 2.17 -9.32 34.44
N SER A 252 1.39 -8.28 34.73
CA SER A 252 0.31 -8.32 35.72
C SER A 252 -1.06 -8.68 35.15
N TYR A 253 -1.16 -8.83 33.82
CA TYR A 253 -2.39 -9.18 33.12
C TYR A 253 -3.10 -10.38 33.74
N LYS A 254 -4.42 -10.27 33.91
CA LYS A 254 -5.31 -11.35 34.37
C LYS A 254 -6.55 -11.36 33.49
N PRO A 255 -6.93 -12.53 32.90
CA PRO A 255 -8.18 -12.68 32.19
C PRO A 255 -9.37 -12.36 33.09
N LEU A 256 -10.53 -12.09 32.49
CA LEU A 256 -11.78 -11.81 33.18
C LEU A 256 -12.07 -12.89 34.25
N PRO A 257 -12.07 -12.56 35.57
CA PRO A 257 -12.20 -13.54 36.64
C PRO A 257 -13.47 -14.38 36.57
N ASP A 258 -14.56 -13.78 36.10
CA ASP A 258 -15.88 -14.42 36.03
C ASP A 258 -15.95 -15.57 35.02
N MET A 259 -15.05 -15.60 34.04
CA MET A 259 -14.94 -16.67 33.05
C MET A 259 -14.27 -17.92 33.61
N LYS A 260 -13.64 -17.85 34.79
CA LYS A 260 -12.91 -18.95 35.45
C LYS A 260 -11.81 -19.57 34.57
N ILE A 261 -11.28 -18.82 33.61
CA ILE A 261 -10.11 -19.23 32.83
C ILE A 261 -8.85 -18.70 33.47
N SER A 262 -7.80 -19.53 33.55
CA SER A 262 -6.52 -19.12 34.13
C SER A 262 -5.61 -18.41 33.13
N GLU A 263 -5.78 -18.67 31.84
CA GLU A 263 -4.93 -18.14 30.77
C GLU A 263 -5.74 -17.88 29.50
N VAL A 264 -5.40 -16.82 28.77
CA VAL A 264 -5.92 -16.57 27.41
C VAL A 264 -5.02 -17.22 26.36
N ASN A 265 -5.57 -17.99 25.42
CA ASN A 265 -4.84 -18.50 24.26
C ASN A 265 -4.90 -17.51 23.08
N ILE A 266 -3.73 -17.05 22.65
CA ILE A 266 -3.52 -16.23 21.46
C ILE A 266 -2.79 -17.08 20.42
N LEU A 267 -3.36 -17.18 19.21
CA LEU A 267 -2.78 -17.96 18.11
C LEU A 267 -1.69 -17.12 17.41
N LEU A 268 -0.41 -17.44 17.68
CA LEU A 268 0.85 -16.79 17.30
C LEU A 268 2.05 -17.76 17.29
N LEU A 269 2.97 -17.62 16.33
CA LEU A 269 4.11 -18.51 16.01
C LEU A 269 4.89 -19.29 17.17
N ARG A 270 4.35 -20.31 17.89
CA ARG A 270 4.89 -21.42 18.74
C ARG A 270 3.92 -21.58 19.93
N LYS A 271 3.68 -22.77 20.51
CA LYS A 271 3.01 -22.80 21.84
C LYS A 271 4.01 -22.45 22.95
N TYR A 272 3.87 -21.25 23.52
CA TYR A 272 4.77 -20.74 24.54
C TYR A 272 3.99 -20.26 25.76
N ARG A 273 4.33 -20.82 26.92
CA ARG A 273 4.02 -20.21 28.22
C ARG A 273 5.21 -19.36 28.61
N ILE A 274 4.97 -18.06 28.79
CA ILE A 274 6.02 -17.13 29.18
C ILE A 274 6.18 -17.22 30.69
N ARG A 275 7.38 -17.60 31.15
CA ARG A 275 7.70 -17.67 32.57
C ARG A 275 8.35 -16.37 33.00
N ASN A 276 7.80 -15.72 34.01
CA ASN A 276 8.48 -14.65 34.71
C ASN A 276 9.67 -15.26 35.48
N ARG A 277 10.90 -14.81 35.18
CA ARG A 277 12.11 -15.37 35.77
C ARG A 277 12.25 -15.03 37.26
N GLU A 278 11.73 -13.88 37.68
CA GLU A 278 11.83 -13.39 39.06
C GLU A 278 10.80 -14.08 39.96
N THR A 279 9.52 -14.01 39.61
CA THR A 279 8.44 -14.63 40.39
C THR A 279 8.36 -16.15 40.18
N LYS A 280 9.08 -16.68 39.19
CA LYS A 280 9.04 -18.08 38.73
C LYS A 280 7.65 -18.55 38.27
N SER A 281 6.66 -17.66 38.21
CA SER A 281 5.29 -17.92 37.78
C SER A 281 5.14 -17.76 36.27
N TYR A 282 4.07 -18.31 35.69
CA TYR A 282 3.74 -18.12 34.29
C TYR A 282 2.82 -16.91 34.12
N LEU A 283 2.89 -16.25 32.96
CA LEU A 283 1.94 -15.21 32.58
C LEU A 283 0.57 -15.83 32.28
N ASN A 284 -0.49 -15.05 32.48
CA ASN A 284 -1.87 -15.52 32.30
C ASN A 284 -2.35 -15.45 30.83
N PHE A 285 -1.41 -15.63 29.90
CA PHE A 285 -1.72 -15.81 28.49
C PHE A 285 -0.70 -16.76 27.87
N ARG A 286 -1.11 -17.36 26.76
CA ARG A 286 -0.36 -18.36 26.03
C ARG A 286 -0.35 -17.99 24.56
N LEU A 287 0.84 -17.98 23.97
CA LEU A 287 0.99 -17.91 22.53
C LEU A 287 0.90 -19.34 21.99
N CYS A 288 0.21 -19.59 20.88
CA CYS A 288 0.00 -20.91 20.28
C CYS A 288 0.34 -20.85 18.79
N ASP A 289 1.20 -21.68 18.17
CA ASP A 289 1.26 -21.72 16.69
C ASP A 289 0.97 -22.97 15.93
N THR A 290 0.76 -22.60 14.68
CA THR A 290 0.64 -23.30 13.44
C THR A 290 1.87 -23.05 12.59
N ARG A 291 2.17 -24.01 11.73
CA ARG A 291 3.03 -23.76 10.57
C ARG A 291 2.49 -22.61 9.71
N GLY A 292 3.38 -21.93 8.99
CA GLY A 292 3.00 -20.94 7.99
C GLY A 292 2.12 -21.53 6.89
N LEU A 293 1.33 -20.68 6.21
CA LEU A 293 0.36 -21.07 5.18
C LEU A 293 0.98 -21.32 3.79
N GLU A 294 2.26 -21.67 3.74
CA GLU A 294 3.07 -21.87 2.51
C GLU A 294 2.66 -23.13 1.72
N GLU A 295 2.99 -23.17 0.43
CA GLU A 295 2.39 -24.06 -0.59
C GLU A 295 2.51 -25.57 -0.31
N GLU A 296 3.67 -26.06 0.13
CA GLU A 296 3.97 -27.50 0.05
C GLU A 296 3.50 -28.33 1.27
N MET A 297 3.13 -27.69 2.40
CA MET A 297 2.73 -28.37 3.64
C MET A 297 1.68 -27.60 4.44
N SER A 298 0.71 -26.99 3.76
CA SER A 298 -0.31 -26.14 4.43
C SER A 298 -1.32 -26.98 5.22
N MET A 299 -1.62 -26.52 6.44
CA MET A 299 -2.69 -27.06 7.30
C MET A 299 -4.04 -27.10 6.57
N HIS A 300 -4.80 -28.19 6.72
CA HIS A 300 -6.12 -28.33 6.13
C HIS A 300 -7.12 -27.37 6.80
N LEU A 301 -8.09 -26.82 6.06
CA LEU A 301 -9.09 -25.88 6.61
C LEU A 301 -9.89 -26.48 7.78
N GLN A 302 -10.15 -27.78 7.73
CA GLN A 302 -10.82 -28.50 8.83
C GLN A 302 -9.99 -28.52 10.11
N ASP A 303 -8.67 -28.67 9.99
CA ASP A 303 -7.76 -28.65 11.13
C ASP A 303 -7.65 -27.26 11.74
N MET A 304 -7.76 -26.21 10.92
CA MET A 304 -7.84 -24.83 11.39
C MET A 304 -9.08 -24.61 12.27
N ALA A 305 -10.23 -25.16 11.87
CA ALA A 305 -11.45 -25.09 12.67
C ALA A 305 -11.28 -25.83 14.00
N LEU A 306 -10.77 -27.07 13.98
CA LEU A 306 -10.50 -27.86 15.18
C LEU A 306 -9.52 -27.17 16.13
N LEU A 307 -8.50 -26.51 15.57
CA LEU A 307 -7.54 -25.72 16.33
C LEU A 307 -8.19 -24.54 17.05
N LEU A 308 -9.01 -23.75 16.34
CA LEU A 308 -9.71 -22.60 16.93
C LEU A 308 -10.66 -23.04 18.06
N ASP A 309 -11.27 -24.22 17.91
CA ASP A 309 -12.21 -24.80 18.87
C ASP A 309 -11.53 -25.55 20.03
N GLY A 310 -10.21 -25.61 20.07
CA GLY A 310 -9.45 -26.24 21.17
C GLY A 310 -9.39 -27.77 21.11
N HIS A 311 -9.73 -28.37 19.96
CA HIS A 311 -9.74 -29.82 19.77
C HIS A 311 -8.36 -30.42 19.46
N LEU A 312 -7.32 -29.59 19.31
CA LEU A 312 -5.96 -30.04 19.03
C LEU A 312 -5.04 -29.69 20.21
N SER A 313 -4.33 -30.70 20.73
CA SER A 313 -3.41 -30.52 21.85
C SER A 313 -2.18 -29.68 21.47
N ASP A 314 -1.40 -29.31 22.49
CA ASP A 314 -0.06 -28.78 22.25
C ASP A 314 0.77 -29.75 21.39
N GLN A 315 1.60 -29.20 20.49
CA GLN A 315 2.49 -29.95 19.60
C GLN A 315 1.80 -30.98 18.69
N TYR A 316 0.49 -30.83 18.44
CA TYR A 316 -0.22 -31.66 17.48
C TYR A 316 0.50 -31.63 16.12
N LYS A 317 0.79 -32.82 15.56
CA LYS A 317 1.48 -32.95 14.28
C LYS A 317 0.47 -33.01 13.16
N PHE A 318 0.33 -31.92 12.42
CA PHE A 318 -0.54 -31.88 11.24
C PHE A 318 -0.09 -32.87 10.18
N ASN A 319 -1.04 -33.66 9.68
CA ASN A 319 -0.83 -34.54 8.54
C ASN A 319 -1.18 -33.76 7.26
N PRO A 320 -0.24 -33.55 6.32
CA PRO A 320 -0.53 -32.81 5.09
C PRO A 320 -1.50 -33.55 4.15
N MET A 321 -1.72 -34.85 4.36
CA MET A 321 -2.55 -35.70 3.49
C MET A 321 -3.94 -36.02 4.06
N ALA A 322 -4.20 -35.73 5.33
CA ALA A 322 -5.49 -36.00 5.97
C ALA A 322 -5.77 -35.02 7.10
N HIS A 323 -7.05 -34.72 7.33
CA HIS A 323 -7.47 -33.90 8.47
C HIS A 323 -7.47 -34.70 9.77
N ALA A 324 -7.35 -34.00 10.89
CA ALA A 324 -7.39 -34.54 12.24
C ALA A 324 -8.75 -35.16 12.57
N THR A 325 -8.71 -36.32 13.21
CA THR A 325 -9.86 -37.12 13.61
C THR A 325 -9.77 -37.47 15.10
N GLN A 326 -10.89 -37.90 15.69
CA GLN A 326 -10.94 -38.31 17.10
C GLN A 326 -10.03 -39.49 17.45
N ARG A 327 -9.51 -40.21 16.45
CA ARG A 327 -8.59 -41.35 16.63
C ARG A 327 -7.13 -40.91 16.66
N ASP A 328 -6.83 -39.67 16.29
CA ASP A 328 -5.46 -39.20 16.18
C ASP A 328 -4.87 -38.86 17.56
N PRO A 329 -3.60 -39.26 17.82
CA PRO A 329 -2.90 -38.85 19.03
C PRO A 329 -2.85 -37.33 19.18
N GLY A 330 -3.35 -36.82 20.30
CA GLY A 330 -3.42 -35.37 20.58
C GLY A 330 -4.75 -34.71 20.20
N PHE A 331 -5.74 -35.47 19.72
CA PHE A 331 -7.11 -34.96 19.59
C PHE A 331 -7.79 -34.84 20.96
N VAL A 332 -8.38 -33.67 21.25
CA VAL A 332 -9.11 -33.36 22.47
C VAL A 332 -10.61 -33.50 22.20
N LEU A 333 -11.20 -34.59 22.69
CA LEU A 333 -12.63 -34.91 22.47
C LEU A 333 -13.57 -33.85 23.06
N ASN A 334 -13.38 -33.50 24.33
CA ASN A 334 -14.24 -32.57 25.06
C ASN A 334 -13.48 -31.28 25.37
N ALA A 335 -13.21 -30.48 24.33
CA ALA A 335 -12.56 -29.18 24.49
C ALA A 335 -13.43 -28.25 25.34
N THR A 336 -12.83 -27.68 26.39
CA THR A 336 -13.48 -26.68 27.23
C THR A 336 -13.29 -25.29 26.64
N PHE A 337 -13.97 -24.28 27.19
CA PHE A 337 -13.75 -22.90 26.76
C PHE A 337 -12.29 -22.45 26.97
N GLN A 338 -11.61 -22.95 28.02
CA GLN A 338 -10.20 -22.66 28.28
C GLN A 338 -9.25 -23.19 27.20
N ASP A 339 -9.67 -24.20 26.43
CA ASP A 339 -8.85 -24.79 25.37
C ASP A 339 -8.97 -24.03 24.04
N LYS A 340 -10.01 -23.19 23.90
CA LYS A 340 -10.29 -22.45 22.67
C LYS A 340 -9.30 -21.31 22.46
N ILE A 341 -9.17 -20.90 21.20
CA ILE A 341 -8.46 -19.67 20.85
C ILE A 341 -9.35 -18.47 21.18
N HIS A 342 -8.78 -17.47 21.85
CA HIS A 342 -9.48 -16.26 22.24
C HIS A 342 -9.07 -15.03 21.41
N CYS A 343 -7.94 -15.08 20.70
CA CYS A 343 -7.55 -14.08 19.70
C CYS A 343 -6.58 -14.69 18.69
N VAL A 344 -6.63 -14.24 17.43
CA VAL A 344 -5.69 -14.66 16.37
C VAL A 344 -4.87 -13.47 15.89
N ALA A 345 -3.55 -13.64 15.75
CA ALA A 345 -2.70 -12.63 15.16
C ALA A 345 -2.00 -13.17 13.91
N PHE A 346 -2.33 -12.60 12.75
CA PHE A 346 -1.69 -12.89 11.47
C PHE A 346 -0.32 -12.20 11.42
N VAL A 347 0.76 -12.99 11.31
CA VAL A 347 2.11 -12.44 11.15
C VAL A 347 2.41 -12.30 9.66
N VAL A 348 2.58 -11.07 9.20
CA VAL A 348 2.70 -10.73 7.78
C VAL A 348 4.02 -10.00 7.54
N ASP A 349 4.71 -10.35 6.47
CA ASP A 349 5.93 -9.67 6.03
C ASP A 349 5.58 -8.47 5.14
N ALA A 350 5.91 -7.27 5.59
CA ALA A 350 5.62 -6.05 4.85
C ALA A 350 6.44 -5.92 3.56
N SER A 351 7.60 -6.58 3.46
CA SER A 351 8.46 -6.50 2.28
C SER A 351 7.99 -7.33 1.10
N SER A 352 7.09 -8.29 1.33
CA SER A 352 6.55 -9.19 0.30
C SER A 352 5.02 -9.15 0.19
N ILE A 353 4.34 -8.28 0.96
CA ILE A 353 2.88 -8.18 1.00
C ILE A 353 2.27 -7.89 -0.38
N ASP A 354 2.92 -7.05 -1.18
CA ASP A 354 2.45 -6.66 -2.52
C ASP A 354 2.62 -7.79 -3.56
N VAL A 355 3.43 -8.80 -3.23
CA VAL A 355 3.81 -9.92 -4.12
C VAL A 355 3.24 -11.25 -3.64
N LEU A 356 2.30 -11.22 -2.68
CA LEU A 356 1.66 -12.43 -2.17
C LEU A 356 0.93 -13.18 -3.29
N GLN A 357 1.23 -14.47 -3.39
CA GLN A 357 0.54 -15.35 -4.33
C GLN A 357 -0.96 -15.44 -4.00
N ALA A 358 -1.77 -15.59 -5.05
CA ALA A 358 -3.23 -15.57 -4.93
C ALA A 358 -3.77 -16.72 -4.05
N ASN A 359 -3.14 -17.90 -4.10
CA ASN A 359 -3.51 -19.06 -3.29
C ASN A 359 -3.29 -18.83 -1.77
N VAL A 360 -2.18 -18.20 -1.38
CA VAL A 360 -1.90 -17.84 0.02
C VAL A 360 -2.89 -16.81 0.52
N SER A 361 -3.17 -15.77 -0.29
CA SER A 361 -4.18 -14.75 0.02
C SER A 361 -5.58 -15.35 0.20
N GLN A 362 -5.97 -16.28 -0.68
CA GLN A 362 -7.25 -16.99 -0.54
C GLN A 362 -7.31 -17.85 0.73
N LYS A 363 -6.23 -18.55 1.10
CA LYS A 363 -6.17 -19.32 2.35
C LYS A 363 -6.30 -18.43 3.59
N LEU A 364 -5.63 -17.27 3.59
CA LEU A 364 -5.74 -16.26 4.65
C LEU A 364 -7.19 -15.77 4.81
N LEU A 365 -7.88 -15.48 3.70
CA LEU A 365 -9.28 -15.06 3.71
C LEU A 365 -10.23 -16.17 4.21
N HIS A 366 -10.02 -17.43 3.81
CA HIS A 366 -10.81 -18.56 4.31
C HIS A 366 -10.60 -18.78 5.81
N PHE A 367 -9.34 -18.74 6.27
CA PHE A 367 -9.05 -18.87 7.70
C PHE A 367 -9.67 -17.72 8.50
N ARG A 368 -9.59 -16.50 7.97
CA ARG A 368 -10.25 -15.32 8.53
C ARG A 368 -11.78 -15.48 8.59
N SER A 369 -12.43 -16.13 7.61
CA SER A 369 -13.85 -16.47 7.69
C SER A 369 -14.16 -17.36 8.90
N LEU A 370 -13.39 -18.44 9.10
CA LEU A 370 -13.57 -19.36 10.24
C LEU A 370 -13.42 -18.65 11.59
N ILE A 371 -12.52 -17.67 11.66
CA ILE A 371 -12.27 -16.86 12.86
C ILE A 371 -13.47 -15.94 13.13
N VAL A 372 -13.95 -15.21 12.11
CA VAL A 372 -15.07 -14.28 12.21
C VAL A 372 -16.38 -15.00 12.55
N GLU A 373 -16.62 -16.19 11.97
CA GLU A 373 -17.79 -17.03 12.27
C GLU A 373 -17.87 -17.41 13.76
N ARG A 374 -16.73 -17.56 14.43
CA ARG A 374 -16.65 -17.84 15.88
C ARG A 374 -16.74 -16.58 16.74
N GLY A 375 -16.69 -15.41 16.11
CA GLY A 375 -16.56 -14.10 16.75
C GLY A 375 -15.19 -13.90 17.42
N ILE A 376 -14.17 -14.67 17.03
CA ILE A 376 -12.83 -14.53 17.61
C ILE A 376 -12.17 -13.27 17.04
N PRO A 377 -11.65 -12.37 17.88
CA PRO A 377 -10.94 -11.19 17.42
C PRO A 377 -9.68 -11.58 16.66
N ASN A 378 -9.36 -10.80 15.62
CA ASN A 378 -8.14 -10.98 14.86
C ASN A 378 -7.44 -9.65 14.55
N VAL A 379 -6.11 -9.74 14.56
CA VAL A 379 -5.18 -8.64 14.35
C VAL A 379 -4.09 -9.06 13.37
N VAL A 380 -3.34 -8.11 12.82
CA VAL A 380 -2.15 -8.36 12.01
C VAL A 380 -0.93 -7.78 12.70
N TYR A 381 0.12 -8.58 12.84
CA TYR A 381 1.46 -8.11 13.17
C TYR A 381 2.24 -7.96 11.87
N LEU A 382 2.42 -6.71 11.46
CA LEU A 382 3.12 -6.36 10.22
C LEU A 382 4.60 -6.19 10.51
N THR A 383 5.40 -7.14 10.03
CA THR A 383 6.83 -7.25 10.30
C THR A 383 7.70 -6.73 9.14
N LYS A 384 8.99 -6.52 9.39
CA LYS A 384 10.00 -6.12 8.39
C LYS A 384 9.72 -4.78 7.68
N LEU A 385 9.08 -3.83 8.36
CA LEU A 385 8.84 -2.48 7.84
C LEU A 385 10.14 -1.66 7.66
N ASP A 386 11.20 -2.05 8.36
CA ASP A 386 12.57 -1.59 8.15
C ASP A 386 13.10 -1.91 6.74
N LYS A 387 12.68 -3.03 6.14
CA LYS A 387 13.03 -3.39 4.75
C LYS A 387 12.20 -2.63 3.71
N VAL A 388 11.01 -2.18 4.09
CA VAL A 388 10.13 -1.35 3.25
C VAL A 388 10.60 0.11 3.23
N CYS A 389 11.13 0.61 4.35
CA CYS A 389 11.54 2.00 4.49
C CYS A 389 12.92 2.13 5.16
N PRO A 390 13.97 2.58 4.44
CA PRO A 390 15.31 2.75 5.00
C PRO A 390 15.35 3.65 6.24
N LEU A 391 14.48 4.67 6.30
CA LEU A 391 14.39 5.55 7.47
C LEU A 391 13.93 4.81 8.73
N VAL A 392 13.15 3.75 8.59
CA VAL A 392 12.71 2.89 9.71
C VAL A 392 13.80 1.91 10.11
N ASP A 393 14.65 1.49 9.17
CA ASP A 393 15.85 0.69 9.49
C ASP A 393 16.88 1.49 10.31
N GLU A 394 17.02 2.79 10.02
CA GLU A 394 17.81 3.73 10.83
C GLU A 394 17.15 4.01 12.20
N ASP A 395 15.86 4.35 12.21
CA ASP A 395 15.12 4.70 13.41
C ASP A 395 13.66 4.23 13.34
N VAL A 396 13.36 3.21 14.14
CA VAL A 396 12.04 2.57 14.18
C VAL A 396 10.91 3.53 14.57
N ARG A 397 11.21 4.64 15.24
CA ARG A 397 10.22 5.66 15.62
C ARG A 397 9.57 6.33 14.41
N ARG A 398 10.28 6.35 13.27
CA ARG A 398 9.81 6.95 12.02
C ARG A 398 8.71 6.13 11.34
N VAL A 399 8.40 4.92 11.82
CA VAL A 399 7.38 4.05 11.24
C VAL A 399 6.03 4.78 11.07
N TYR A 400 5.59 5.53 12.08
CA TYR A 400 4.31 6.28 12.10
C TYR A 400 4.29 7.57 11.27
N HIS A 401 5.43 7.93 10.70
CA HIS A 401 5.59 9.11 9.84
C HIS A 401 5.91 8.70 8.38
N SER A 402 6.32 7.45 8.15
CA SER A 402 6.64 6.93 6.82
C SER A 402 5.37 6.58 6.03
N GLN A 403 5.20 7.23 4.87
CA GLN A 403 4.10 6.94 3.96
C GLN A 403 4.20 5.54 3.32
N ALA A 404 5.41 5.03 3.09
CA ALA A 404 5.62 3.67 2.62
C ALA A 404 5.15 2.64 3.66
N CYS A 405 5.42 2.88 4.95
CA CYS A 405 4.91 2.03 6.03
C CYS A 405 3.39 2.12 6.16
N LYS A 406 2.81 3.30 5.96
CA LYS A 406 1.34 3.47 5.91
C LYS A 406 0.73 2.64 4.79
N GLN A 407 1.31 2.70 3.58
CA GLN A 407 0.80 1.98 2.42
C GLN A 407 0.93 0.46 2.61
N ALA A 408 2.07 -0.05 3.08
CA ALA A 408 2.23 -1.47 3.39
C ALA A 408 1.20 -1.96 4.44
N LEU A 409 0.87 -1.11 5.42
CA LEU A 409 -0.18 -1.37 6.39
C LEU A 409 -1.56 -1.42 5.76
N GLU A 410 -1.88 -0.50 4.86
CA GLU A 410 -3.14 -0.47 4.13
C GLU A 410 -3.28 -1.70 3.23
N THR A 411 -2.24 -2.09 2.49
CA THR A 411 -2.23 -3.33 1.71
C THR A 411 -2.47 -4.55 2.59
N ALA A 412 -1.77 -4.66 3.73
CA ALA A 412 -1.97 -5.78 4.64
C ALA A 412 -3.39 -5.85 5.20
N ALA A 413 -3.98 -4.69 5.53
CA ALA A 413 -5.37 -4.63 5.97
C ALA A 413 -6.33 -5.13 4.88
N ASP A 414 -6.11 -4.71 3.63
CA ASP A 414 -6.97 -5.07 2.50
C ASP A 414 -6.81 -6.56 2.10
N VAL A 415 -5.59 -7.10 2.09
CA VAL A 415 -5.31 -8.52 1.77
C VAL A 415 -5.93 -9.47 2.80
N ILE A 416 -5.79 -9.16 4.09
CA ILE A 416 -6.35 -9.99 5.17
C ILE A 416 -7.84 -9.69 5.39
N GLY A 417 -8.32 -8.53 4.92
CA GLY A 417 -9.70 -8.08 5.03
C GLY A 417 -10.07 -7.57 6.42
N ILE A 418 -9.17 -6.90 7.15
CA ILE A 418 -9.40 -6.44 8.52
C ILE A 418 -9.36 -4.91 8.64
N PRO A 419 -9.93 -4.31 9.71
CA PRO A 419 -9.82 -2.87 9.92
C PRO A 419 -8.35 -2.43 10.03
N ARG A 420 -7.99 -1.30 9.42
CA ARG A 420 -6.62 -0.73 9.48
C ARG A 420 -6.13 -0.57 10.92
N GLY A 421 -7.01 -0.23 11.85
CA GLY A 421 -6.70 -0.11 13.29
C GLY A 421 -6.25 -1.42 13.95
N HIS A 422 -6.52 -2.58 13.36
CA HIS A 422 -6.14 -3.90 13.86
C HIS A 422 -4.81 -4.39 13.26
N VAL A 423 -4.16 -3.59 12.40
CA VAL A 423 -2.82 -3.88 11.89
C VAL A 423 -1.80 -3.12 12.74
N PHE A 424 -0.91 -3.85 13.40
CA PHE A 424 0.11 -3.32 14.29
C PHE A 424 1.50 -3.48 13.68
N PRO A 425 2.26 -2.39 13.53
CA PRO A 425 3.65 -2.49 13.08
C PRO A 425 4.50 -3.10 14.19
N VAL A 426 5.29 -4.12 13.85
CA VAL A 426 6.24 -4.75 14.78
C VAL A 426 7.58 -4.93 14.07
N LYS A 427 8.69 -4.67 14.77
CA LYS A 427 10.04 -4.96 14.25
C LYS A 427 10.61 -6.19 14.93
N ASN A 428 11.23 -7.06 14.13
CA ASN A 428 11.96 -8.22 14.63
C ASN A 428 13.37 -7.79 15.04
N TYR A 429 13.90 -8.40 16.10
CA TYR A 429 15.30 -8.25 16.48
C TYR A 429 16.17 -9.07 15.54
N GLU A 430 16.82 -8.45 14.56
CA GLU A 430 17.62 -9.14 13.52
C GLU A 430 19.12 -8.84 13.68
N LYS A 431 19.49 -7.57 13.85
CA LYS A 431 20.89 -7.10 13.90
C LYS A 431 21.32 -6.62 15.29
N GLU A 432 20.37 -6.42 16.20
CA GLU A 432 20.60 -5.87 17.53
C GLU A 432 21.05 -6.96 18.52
N SER A 433 22.20 -6.76 19.16
CA SER A 433 22.73 -7.66 20.18
C SER A 433 22.15 -7.44 21.58
N GLN A 434 21.42 -6.34 21.77
CA GLN A 434 20.81 -5.96 23.05
C GLN A 434 19.37 -5.48 22.82
N LEU A 435 18.54 -5.60 23.86
CA LEU A 435 17.16 -5.12 23.83
C LEU A 435 17.12 -3.60 23.64
N GLN A 436 16.59 -3.17 22.50
CA GLN A 436 16.31 -1.77 22.19
C GLN A 436 14.92 -1.37 22.70
N THR A 437 14.86 -0.27 23.45
CA THR A 437 13.64 0.29 24.06
C THR A 437 12.53 0.48 23.03
N ASN A 438 12.84 1.11 21.89
CA ASN A 438 11.85 1.43 20.86
C ASN A 438 11.29 0.17 20.18
N ILE A 439 12.13 -0.82 19.89
CA ILE A 439 11.68 -2.09 19.30
C ILE A 439 10.75 -2.83 20.28
N SER A 440 11.12 -2.84 21.56
CA SER A 440 10.29 -3.44 22.63
C SER A 440 8.95 -2.73 22.78
N ILE A 441 8.91 -1.39 22.69
CA ILE A 441 7.66 -0.61 22.75
C ILE A 441 6.71 -1.02 21.64
N MET A 442 7.18 -1.23 20.40
CA MET A 442 6.32 -1.67 19.29
C MET A 442 5.69 -3.03 19.55
N ALA A 443 6.51 -4.02 19.93
CA ALA A 443 6.04 -5.38 20.20
C ALA A 443 5.07 -5.42 21.39
N LEU A 444 5.39 -4.73 22.49
CA LEU A 444 4.54 -4.72 23.69
C LEU A 444 3.26 -3.90 23.50
N THR A 445 3.28 -2.86 22.67
CA THR A 445 2.06 -2.13 22.29
C THR A 445 1.11 -3.03 21.51
N ALA A 446 1.63 -3.77 20.52
CA ALA A 446 0.83 -4.75 19.76
C ALA A 446 0.27 -5.84 20.68
N MET A 447 1.10 -6.39 21.59
CA MET A 447 0.66 -7.41 22.54
C MET A 447 -0.42 -6.90 23.50
N ARG A 448 -0.26 -5.67 24.03
CA ARG A 448 -1.27 -5.04 24.88
C ARG A 448 -2.62 -4.94 24.17
N GLN A 449 -2.64 -4.48 22.93
CA GLN A 449 -3.88 -4.37 22.15
C GLN A 449 -4.51 -5.75 21.91
N THR A 450 -3.70 -6.76 21.58
CA THR A 450 -4.16 -8.14 21.40
C THR A 450 -4.80 -8.71 22.67
N LEU A 451 -4.21 -8.45 23.84
CA LEU A 451 -4.78 -8.87 25.13
C LEU A 451 -6.10 -8.15 25.43
N VAL A 452 -6.19 -6.85 25.14
CA VAL A 452 -7.45 -6.08 25.27
C VAL A 452 -8.54 -6.66 24.38
N PHE A 453 -8.25 -6.95 23.11
CA PHE A 453 -9.22 -7.61 22.22
C PHE A 453 -9.66 -8.98 22.74
N ALA A 454 -8.74 -9.75 23.33
CA ALA A 454 -9.08 -11.02 23.92
C ALA A 454 -10.00 -10.86 25.14
N ASP A 455 -9.77 -9.86 26.00
CA ASP A 455 -10.66 -9.54 27.11
C ASP A 455 -12.07 -9.14 26.63
N ASP A 456 -12.16 -8.27 25.62
CA ASP A 456 -13.46 -7.88 25.02
C ASP A 456 -14.22 -9.12 24.54
N TYR A 457 -13.54 -10.07 23.89
CA TYR A 457 -14.12 -11.33 23.47
C TYR A 457 -14.60 -12.19 24.65
N LEU A 458 -13.83 -12.25 25.73
CA LEU A 458 -14.22 -13.00 26.94
C LEU A 458 -15.46 -12.39 27.60
N GLU A 459 -15.53 -11.06 27.67
CA GLU A 459 -16.67 -10.33 28.21
C GLU A 459 -17.93 -10.58 27.36
N ASP A 460 -17.84 -10.48 26.04
CA ASP A 460 -18.94 -10.79 25.12
C ASP A 460 -19.46 -12.23 25.31
N LYS A 461 -18.56 -13.22 25.43
CA LYS A 461 -18.95 -14.62 25.66
C LYS A 461 -19.56 -14.82 27.04
N TYR A 462 -19.05 -14.12 28.05
CA TYR A 462 -19.64 -14.14 29.39
C TYR A 462 -21.07 -13.62 29.36
N GLU A 463 -21.31 -12.44 28.78
CA GLU A 463 -22.64 -11.83 28.70
C GLU A 463 -23.64 -12.72 27.94
N LEU A 464 -23.20 -13.32 26.83
CA LEU A 464 -24.00 -14.29 26.08
C LEU A 464 -24.36 -15.53 26.90
N SER A 465 -23.44 -16.03 27.72
CA SER A 465 -23.72 -17.18 28.61
C SER A 465 -24.76 -16.82 29.67
N GLN A 466 -24.69 -15.60 30.22
CA GLN A 466 -25.62 -15.10 31.23
C GLN A 466 -27.00 -14.81 30.65
N SER A 467 -27.09 -14.30 29.42
CA SER A 467 -28.36 -14.06 28.74
C SER A 467 -29.07 -15.37 28.41
N GLN A 468 -28.34 -16.39 27.93
CA GLN A 468 -28.90 -17.72 27.69
C GLN A 468 -29.37 -18.42 28.98
N GLN A 469 -28.66 -18.26 30.09
CA GLN A 469 -29.11 -18.76 31.40
C GLN A 469 -30.35 -18.02 31.91
N ARG A 470 -30.43 -16.70 31.70
CA ARG A 470 -31.62 -15.89 31.98
C ARG A 470 -32.80 -16.28 31.09
N ASP A 471 -32.60 -16.52 29.81
CA ASP A 471 -33.66 -16.96 28.91
C ASP A 471 -34.12 -18.40 29.20
N ARG A 472 -33.23 -19.30 29.63
CA ARG A 472 -33.63 -20.65 30.09
C ARG A 472 -34.43 -20.61 31.39
N SER A 473 -34.04 -19.75 32.34
CA SER A 473 -34.77 -19.56 33.60
C SER A 473 -36.08 -18.78 33.42
N VAL A 474 -36.15 -17.89 32.43
CA VAL A 474 -37.37 -17.19 32.01
C VAL A 474 -38.27 -18.09 31.16
N CYS A 475 -37.75 -18.98 30.31
CA CYS A 475 -38.52 -19.97 29.56
C CYS A 475 -39.12 -21.04 30.50
N GLY A 476 -38.40 -21.41 31.57
CA GLY A 476 -38.96 -22.18 32.69
C GLY A 476 -40.05 -21.45 33.49
N LYS A 477 -40.19 -20.13 33.31
CA LYS A 477 -41.23 -19.27 33.91
C LYS A 477 -42.23 -18.69 32.89
N ARG A 478 -42.06 -18.94 31.59
CA ARG A 478 -42.87 -18.44 30.47
C ARG A 478 -43.68 -19.55 29.79
N SER A 479 -44.21 -20.47 30.60
CA SER A 479 -45.50 -21.11 30.31
C SER A 479 -46.69 -20.15 30.53
N GLN A 480 -46.45 -18.86 30.83
CA GLN A 480 -47.45 -17.81 30.76
C GLN A 480 -46.91 -16.54 30.08
N GLN A 481 -47.70 -16.09 29.11
CA GLN A 481 -47.70 -14.80 28.40
C GLN A 481 -46.65 -14.53 27.30
N ARG A 482 -47.19 -14.55 26.07
CA ARG A 482 -46.62 -14.09 24.79
C ARG A 482 -46.62 -12.57 24.64
N HIS A 483 -45.78 -12.15 23.67
CA HIS A 483 -45.77 -10.91 22.89
C HIS A 483 -45.14 -9.65 23.50
N ARG A 484 -43.95 -9.29 23.00
CA ARG A 484 -43.78 -8.22 21.99
C ARG A 484 -42.32 -8.06 21.56
N SER A 485 -42.17 -7.70 20.29
CA SER A 485 -40.99 -7.42 19.48
C SER A 485 -39.97 -6.45 20.11
N ARG A 486 -38.67 -6.69 19.88
CA ARG A 486 -37.60 -5.72 20.13
C ARG A 486 -36.58 -5.69 18.99
N GLY A 487 -36.32 -4.47 18.53
CA GLY A 487 -35.26 -4.13 17.57
C GLY A 487 -33.87 -4.06 18.20
N LEU A 488 -32.89 -3.95 17.32
CA LEU A 488 -31.45 -3.98 17.54
C LEU A 488 -30.93 -2.75 18.32
N PRO A 489 -29.97 -2.94 19.25
CA PRO A 489 -28.97 -1.92 19.63
C PRO A 489 -27.57 -2.39 19.17
N GLY A 490 -26.66 -1.58 18.62
CA GLY A 490 -26.29 -0.20 18.95
C GLY A 490 -25.03 -0.20 19.82
N GLN A 491 -23.84 -0.25 19.21
CA GLN A 491 -22.53 -0.29 19.90
C GLN A 491 -22.28 0.97 20.75
N ARG A 492 -21.81 0.79 21.99
CA ARG A 492 -21.24 1.85 22.84
C ARG A 492 -19.96 1.37 23.50
N MET A 493 -18.86 2.09 23.28
CA MET A 493 -17.61 1.96 24.03
C MET A 493 -17.70 2.72 25.36
N PHE A 494 -17.18 2.13 26.44
CA PHE A 494 -16.87 2.83 27.69
C PHE A 494 -15.44 2.52 28.14
N ALA A 495 -14.65 3.56 28.41
CA ALA A 495 -13.32 3.49 29.00
C ALA A 495 -13.40 3.25 30.52
N ARG A 496 -12.56 2.35 31.07
CA ARG A 496 -12.38 2.19 32.52
C ARG A 496 -11.01 2.66 33.01
N ARG A 497 -11.06 3.34 34.17
CA ARG A 497 -9.98 4.02 34.89
C ARG A 497 -9.05 3.02 35.59
N GLY A 498 -7.74 3.23 35.48
CA GLY A 498 -6.73 2.48 36.24
C GLY A 498 -6.48 3.08 37.62
N THR A 499 -6.37 2.21 38.62
CA THR A 499 -5.87 2.51 39.97
C THR A 499 -4.37 2.27 40.04
N ALA A 500 -3.63 3.24 40.61
CA ALA A 500 -2.18 3.20 40.79
C ALA A 500 -1.78 2.31 41.98
N VAL A 501 -0.70 1.53 41.81
CA VAL A 501 0.03 0.85 42.90
C VAL A 501 1.52 1.13 42.71
N SER A 502 2.19 1.42 43.83
CA SER A 502 3.57 1.89 43.96
C SER A 502 4.63 0.90 43.46
N LEU A 503 5.65 1.47 42.82
CA LEU A 503 6.91 0.85 42.38
C LEU A 503 7.76 0.37 43.56
N GLU A 504 8.32 -0.83 43.45
CA GLU A 504 9.76 -1.09 43.59
C GLU A 504 10.08 -2.53 43.16
N GLY A 505 11.04 -2.67 42.24
CA GLY A 505 11.72 -3.92 41.91
C GLY A 505 11.10 -4.78 40.81
N LEU A 506 11.45 -4.50 39.54
CA LEU A 506 11.31 -5.45 38.41
C LEU A 506 12.38 -5.14 37.35
N ASN A 507 13.64 -5.33 37.75
CA ASN A 507 14.77 -5.30 36.83
C ASN A 507 14.94 -6.71 36.22
N ARG A 508 14.46 -6.86 34.99
CA ARG A 508 14.70 -7.93 34.00
C ARG A 508 13.59 -8.98 33.83
N VAL A 509 12.46 -8.56 33.28
CA VAL A 509 11.73 -9.39 32.30
C VAL A 509 12.43 -9.25 30.94
N GLU A 510 13.48 -10.05 30.70
CA GLU A 510 14.09 -10.11 29.37
C GLU A 510 13.15 -10.84 28.40
N LEU A 511 12.86 -10.19 27.27
CA LEU A 511 12.02 -10.66 26.15
C LEU A 511 12.55 -11.91 25.41
N THR A 512 13.43 -12.70 26.05
CA THR A 512 14.01 -13.97 25.57
C THR A 512 12.98 -15.05 25.20
N SER A 513 11.69 -14.86 25.52
CA SER A 513 10.61 -15.76 25.09
C SER A 513 10.00 -15.38 23.73
N PHE A 514 10.15 -14.13 23.29
CA PHE A 514 9.71 -13.67 21.96
C PHE A 514 10.71 -14.03 20.85
N SER A 515 11.98 -14.27 21.20
CA SER A 515 13.05 -14.68 20.27
C SER A 515 12.97 -16.13 19.76
N LYS A 516 11.93 -16.87 20.15
CA LYS A 516 11.65 -18.25 19.68
C LYS A 516 10.52 -18.33 18.66
N ILE A 517 9.87 -17.22 18.35
CA ILE A 517 8.80 -17.12 17.37
C ILE A 517 9.46 -17.14 15.98
N LYS A 518 9.14 -18.10 15.10
CA LYS A 518 9.70 -18.10 13.73
C LYS A 518 9.18 -16.83 13.01
N GLY A 519 10.09 -15.94 12.64
CA GLY A 519 9.79 -14.55 12.26
C GLY A 519 10.53 -13.55 13.14
N PHE A 520 10.78 -13.88 14.40
CA PHE A 520 11.67 -13.22 15.36
C PHE A 520 12.88 -14.14 15.68
N TYR A 521 13.75 -14.42 14.71
CA TYR A 521 15.12 -14.88 15.02
C TYR A 521 15.95 -13.63 15.37
N CYS A 522 16.77 -13.52 16.42
CA CYS A 522 17.62 -14.54 17.06
C CYS A 522 18.13 -14.15 18.48
N GLN A 523 18.55 -15.17 19.25
CA GLN A 523 19.59 -15.24 20.33
C GLN A 523 19.68 -14.15 21.43
N LEU A 524 19.17 -14.47 22.64
CA LEU A 524 19.88 -15.02 23.82
C LEU A 524 18.85 -15.31 24.92
#